data_AF-A0A5E4Y7Y2-F1
#
_entry.id   AF-A0A5E4Y7Y2-F1
#
_cell.length_a   1.000
_cell.length_b   1.000
_cell.length_c   1.000
_cell.angle_alpha   90.00
_cell.angle_beta   90.00
_cell.angle_gamma   90.00
#
_symmetry.space_group_name_H-M   'P 1'
#
loop_
_entity.id
_entity.type
_entity.pdbx_description
1 polymer ?
#
loop_
_entity_poly.entity_id
_entity_poly.type
_entity_poly.pdbx_seq_one_letter_code
_entity_poly.pdbx_strand_id
1 'polypeptide(L)'
;MRKCRITPLHGLVKMRKLVFLSMLPIILTACSSAPVDERPIAQQREDFSRAAAALIGEYSVIDSRKDDYKVTSITVKLRDNNLIVIAHQNGGDNFLVTGKECSGWDRGIEKTIFCEEASDVFNFVDFTLTKYSRTIDDGLSLSKKPPMMVRPGDYLLDLGRKGGRVHSYLVKKMEGDTLK
;
A
#
# COMPACT_ATOMS: atom_id res chain seq x y z
N MET A 1 -2.52 22.93 4.79
CA MET A 1 -2.84 24.11 3.95
C MET A 1 -1.55 24.86 3.60
N ARG A 2 -0.99 24.68 2.39
CA ARG A 2 0.16 25.48 1.92
C ARG A 2 -0.29 26.36 0.77
N LYS A 3 -0.20 27.68 0.97
CA LYS A 3 -0.49 28.73 -0.01
C LYS A 3 0.61 28.76 -1.06
N CYS A 4 0.26 28.60 -2.34
CA CYS A 4 1.16 28.97 -3.44
C CYS A 4 1.30 30.50 -3.47
N ARG A 5 2.53 30.99 -3.28
CA ARG A 5 2.89 32.41 -3.38
C ARG A 5 3.55 32.61 -4.75
N ILE A 6 2.89 33.34 -5.64
CA ILE A 6 3.46 33.73 -6.94
C ILE A 6 4.05 35.12 -6.76
N THR A 7 5.36 35.26 -6.97
CA THR A 7 6.06 36.55 -7.06
C THR A 7 6.35 36.81 -8.53
N PRO A 8 5.88 37.92 -9.15
CA PRO A 8 6.27 38.26 -10.51
C PRO A 8 7.58 39.06 -10.49
N LEU A 9 8.62 38.56 -11.16
CA LEU A 9 9.79 39.36 -11.52
C LEU A 9 9.47 40.10 -12.83
N HIS A 10 9.34 41.42 -12.76
CA HIS A 10 9.37 42.29 -13.94
C HIS A 10 10.82 42.56 -14.35
N GLY A 11 11.14 42.39 -15.63
CA GLY A 11 12.43 42.76 -16.22
C GLY A 11 12.38 42.73 -17.75
N LEU A 12 12.33 43.92 -18.35
CA LEU A 12 12.28 44.23 -19.78
C LEU A 12 13.46 43.67 -20.60
N VAL A 13 13.18 43.12 -21.80
CA VAL A 13 13.98 43.36 -23.04
C VAL A 13 13.05 43.32 -24.27
N LYS A 14 13.38 44.13 -25.28
CA LYS A 14 12.54 44.75 -26.31
C LYS A 14 12.73 44.10 -27.71
N MET A 15 11.61 43.95 -28.44
CA MET A 15 11.43 43.87 -29.91
C MET A 15 12.14 42.80 -30.76
N ARG A 16 11.36 41.97 -31.46
CA ARG A 16 11.19 42.03 -32.95
C ARG A 16 10.09 41.05 -33.42
N LYS A 17 9.40 41.46 -34.48
CA LYS A 17 8.24 40.86 -35.16
C LYS A 17 8.27 39.32 -35.25
N LEU A 18 7.15 38.67 -34.91
CA LEU A 18 6.59 37.57 -35.72
C LEU A 18 5.10 37.39 -35.41
N VAL A 19 4.33 37.21 -36.48
CA VAL A 19 2.91 36.85 -36.54
C VAL A 19 2.71 35.45 -35.94
N PHE A 20 1.70 35.25 -35.09
CA PHE A 20 0.72 34.16 -35.22
C PHE A 20 -0.40 34.27 -34.18
N LEU A 21 -1.61 34.04 -34.68
CA LEU A 21 -2.90 34.16 -34.05
C LEU A 21 -3.11 33.08 -32.96
N SER A 22 -3.90 33.45 -31.95
CA SER A 22 -4.33 32.71 -30.77
C SER A 22 -4.76 31.26 -30.97
N MET A 23 -4.19 30.36 -30.15
CA MET A 23 -4.84 29.16 -29.62
C MET A 23 -4.28 28.93 -28.21
N LEU A 24 -5.00 29.40 -27.18
CA LEU A 24 -4.73 29.01 -25.79
C LEU A 24 -5.04 27.51 -25.65
N PRO A 25 -4.10 26.64 -25.25
CA PRO A 25 -4.49 25.34 -24.73
C PRO A 25 -5.13 25.56 -23.35
N ILE A 26 -6.43 25.29 -23.24
CA ILE A 26 -7.10 25.10 -21.96
C ILE A 26 -6.50 23.84 -21.34
N ILE A 27 -5.50 24.02 -20.47
CA ILE A 27 -4.98 22.95 -19.64
C ILE A 27 -6.06 22.68 -18.59
N LEU A 28 -6.96 21.74 -18.89
CA LEU A 28 -7.78 21.08 -17.88
C LEU A 28 -6.84 20.30 -16.96
N THR A 29 -6.27 20.99 -15.97
CA THR A 29 -5.68 20.33 -14.82
C THR A 29 -6.82 19.69 -14.04
N ALA A 30 -7.14 18.44 -14.36
CA ALA A 30 -7.86 17.58 -13.45
C ALA A 30 -6.96 17.37 -12.23
N CYS A 31 -7.07 18.26 -11.24
CA CYS A 31 -6.61 17.97 -9.89
C CYS A 31 -7.51 16.84 -9.37
N SER A 32 -7.20 15.59 -9.68
CA SER A 32 -7.76 14.46 -8.96
C SER A 32 -7.16 14.51 -7.56
N SER A 33 -7.81 15.22 -6.64
CA SER A 33 -7.55 15.04 -5.22
C SER A 33 -7.80 13.57 -4.90
N ALA A 34 -6.88 12.95 -4.15
CA ALA A 34 -7.10 11.59 -3.64
C ALA A 34 -8.47 11.53 -2.97
N PRO A 35 -9.25 10.45 -3.18
CA PRO A 35 -10.55 10.31 -2.54
C PRO A 35 -10.36 10.40 -1.02
N VAL A 36 -11.04 11.37 -0.41
CA VAL A 36 -11.00 11.59 1.04
C VAL A 36 -11.90 10.53 1.70
N ASP A 37 -11.43 9.92 2.78
CA ASP A 37 -12.28 9.02 3.57
C ASP A 37 -13.40 9.82 4.26
N GLU A 38 -14.62 9.65 3.77
CA GLU A 38 -15.81 10.39 4.23
C GLU A 38 -16.35 9.89 5.58
N ARG A 39 -15.84 8.78 6.12
CA ARG A 39 -16.31 8.24 7.41
C ARG A 39 -16.00 9.23 8.54
N PRO A 40 -16.85 9.34 9.58
CA PRO A 40 -16.51 10.08 10.78
C PRO A 40 -15.21 9.59 11.43
N ILE A 41 -14.38 10.50 11.96
CA ILE A 41 -13.09 10.16 12.57
C ILE A 41 -13.20 9.09 13.67
N ALA A 42 -14.28 9.12 14.45
CA ALA A 42 -14.54 8.10 15.48
C ALA A 42 -14.71 6.70 14.85
N GLN A 43 -15.47 6.61 13.76
CA GLN A 43 -15.67 5.36 13.02
C GLN A 43 -14.37 4.88 12.36
N GLN A 44 -13.58 5.78 11.76
CA GLN A 44 -12.28 5.43 11.18
C GLN A 44 -11.34 4.80 12.22
N ARG A 45 -11.27 5.38 13.42
CA ARG A 45 -10.45 4.87 14.52
C ARG A 45 -10.92 3.51 15.02
N GLU A 46 -12.23 3.35 15.15
CA GLU A 46 -12.84 2.10 15.60
C GLU A 46 -12.62 0.96 14.59
N ASP A 47 -12.88 1.23 13.31
CA ASP A 47 -12.64 0.29 12.21
C ASP A 47 -11.16 -0.09 12.12
N PHE A 48 -10.26 0.88 12.24
CA PHE A 48 -8.83 0.63 12.29
C PHE A 48 -8.44 -0.27 13.47
N SER A 49 -8.95 0.01 14.67
CA SER A 49 -8.67 -0.80 15.86
C SER A 49 -9.14 -2.24 15.71
N ARG A 50 -10.34 -2.46 15.13
CA ARG A 50 -10.86 -3.80 14.88
C ARG A 50 -10.07 -4.54 13.80
N ALA A 51 -9.73 -3.85 12.71
CA ALA A 51 -8.88 -4.40 11.66
C ALA A 51 -7.50 -4.81 12.22
N ALA A 52 -6.87 -3.93 13.01
CA ALA A 52 -5.59 -4.19 13.64
C ALA A 52 -5.63 -5.41 14.56
N ALA A 53 -6.65 -5.50 15.43
CA ALA A 53 -6.80 -6.63 16.34
C ALA A 53 -6.90 -7.98 15.59
N ALA A 54 -7.55 -8.00 14.42
CA ALA A 54 -7.65 -9.21 13.60
C ALA A 54 -6.34 -9.56 12.86
N LEU A 55 -5.58 -8.55 12.45
CA LEU A 55 -4.41 -8.68 11.57
C LEU A 55 -3.07 -8.75 12.29
N ILE A 56 -2.97 -8.37 13.57
CA ILE A 56 -1.74 -8.54 14.35
C ILE A 56 -1.48 -10.05 14.57
N GLY A 57 -0.23 -10.47 14.37
CA GLY A 57 0.18 -11.85 14.59
C GLY A 57 1.42 -12.25 13.80
N GLU A 58 1.73 -13.53 13.87
CA GLU A 58 2.79 -14.18 13.09
C GLU A 58 2.17 -15.00 11.97
N TYR A 59 2.85 -15.03 10.83
CA TYR A 59 2.30 -15.56 9.60
C TYR A 59 3.36 -16.35 8.83
N SER A 60 3.00 -17.53 8.31
CA SER A 60 3.81 -18.28 7.35
C SER A 60 3.44 -17.86 5.92
N VAL A 61 4.42 -17.66 5.05
CA VAL A 61 4.18 -17.43 3.62
C VAL A 61 3.78 -18.75 2.96
N ILE A 62 2.59 -18.78 2.34
CA ILE A 62 2.06 -19.94 1.60
C ILE A 62 2.49 -19.86 0.13
N ASP A 63 2.35 -18.68 -0.45
CA ASP A 63 2.77 -18.38 -1.82
C ASP A 63 3.14 -16.90 -1.91
N SER A 64 3.97 -16.57 -2.88
CA SER A 64 4.43 -15.20 -3.13
C SER A 64 4.54 -14.90 -4.62
N ARG A 65 4.25 -13.65 -5.00
CA ARG A 65 4.36 -13.14 -6.38
C ARG A 65 5.35 -11.98 -6.39
N LYS A 66 6.30 -12.07 -7.33
CA LYS A 66 7.44 -11.15 -7.46
C LYS A 66 8.27 -11.07 -6.18
N ASP A 67 8.38 -12.17 -5.45
CA ASP A 67 9.16 -12.18 -4.21
C ASP A 67 10.66 -12.23 -4.50
N ASP A 68 11.24 -11.05 -4.65
CA ASP A 68 12.69 -10.86 -4.80
C ASP A 68 13.44 -11.08 -3.47
N TYR A 69 12.72 -11.20 -2.36
CA TYR A 69 13.24 -11.14 -1.00
C TYR A 69 13.28 -12.52 -0.32
N LYS A 70 12.73 -13.57 -0.95
CA LYS A 70 12.71 -14.95 -0.43
C LYS A 70 12.11 -15.02 0.98
N VAL A 71 10.99 -14.32 1.18
CA VAL A 71 10.33 -14.21 2.48
C VAL A 71 9.64 -15.53 2.83
N THR A 72 9.88 -16.04 4.03
CA THR A 72 9.30 -17.29 4.53
C THR A 72 8.25 -17.08 5.61
N SER A 73 8.39 -16.04 6.42
CA SER A 73 7.41 -15.68 7.44
C SER A 73 7.35 -14.18 7.64
N ILE A 74 6.23 -13.70 8.17
CA ILE A 74 5.95 -12.30 8.40
C ILE A 74 5.40 -12.13 9.82
N THR A 75 5.92 -11.15 10.53
CA THR A 75 5.36 -10.70 11.81
C THR A 75 4.71 -9.34 11.63
N VAL A 76 3.44 -9.22 12.00
CA VAL A 76 2.67 -7.97 11.92
C VAL A 76 2.38 -7.45 13.31
N LYS A 77 2.77 -6.22 13.57
CA LYS A 77 2.60 -5.51 14.84
C LYS A 77 2.02 -4.12 14.61
N LEU A 78 1.53 -3.51 15.69
CA LEU A 78 1.07 -2.13 15.69
C LEU A 78 1.87 -1.31 16.70
N ARG A 79 2.22 -0.09 16.32
CA ARG A 79 2.83 0.90 17.22
C ARG A 79 2.39 2.30 16.81
N ASP A 80 1.84 3.08 17.75
CA ASP A 80 1.45 4.47 17.50
C ASP A 80 0.55 4.65 16.25
N ASN A 81 -0.41 3.73 16.06
CA ASN A 81 -1.29 3.62 14.88
C ASN A 81 -0.57 3.32 13.54
N ASN A 82 0.69 2.92 13.58
CA ASN A 82 1.46 2.50 12.42
C ASN A 82 1.55 0.98 12.36
N LEU A 83 1.40 0.42 11.16
CA LEU A 83 1.59 -1.00 10.90
C LEU A 83 3.08 -1.29 10.75
N ILE A 84 3.60 -2.20 11.57
CA ILE A 84 4.97 -2.68 11.53
C ILE A 84 4.93 -4.10 10.96
N VAL A 85 5.57 -4.30 9.81
CA VAL A 85 5.68 -5.60 9.15
C VAL A 85 7.15 -5.98 9.12
N ILE A 86 7.50 -7.05 9.84
CA ILE A 86 8.84 -7.64 9.85
C ILE A 86 8.78 -8.87 8.97
N ALA A 87 9.48 -8.84 7.84
CA ALA A 87 9.57 -9.96 6.91
C ALA A 87 10.87 -10.74 7.16
N HIS A 88 10.73 -12.04 7.37
CA HIS A 88 11.84 -12.96 7.63
C HIS A 88 12.26 -13.66 6.35
N GLN A 89 13.54 -13.50 5.98
CA GLN A 89 14.10 -14.04 4.75
C GLN A 89 14.88 -15.33 5.03
N ASN A 90 14.72 -16.36 4.19
CA ASN A 90 15.56 -17.54 4.31
C ASN A 90 16.98 -17.28 3.82
N GLY A 91 17.98 -17.44 4.69
CA GLY A 91 19.39 -17.25 4.35
C GLY A 91 19.79 -15.79 4.13
N GLY A 92 19.03 -14.83 4.68
CA GLY A 92 19.29 -13.40 4.59
C GLY A 92 18.84 -12.64 5.85
N ASP A 93 18.97 -11.32 5.83
CA ASP A 93 18.54 -10.45 6.91
C ASP A 93 17.04 -10.18 6.86
N ASN A 94 16.41 -10.06 8.03
CA ASN A 94 15.03 -9.59 8.11
C ASN A 94 14.95 -8.15 7.62
N PHE A 95 13.85 -7.79 6.95
CA PHE A 95 13.56 -6.39 6.63
C PHE A 95 12.27 -5.91 7.28
N LEU A 96 12.21 -4.60 7.50
CA LEU A 96 11.13 -3.94 8.20
C LEU A 96 10.42 -2.96 7.26
N VAL A 97 9.09 -3.00 7.28
CA VAL A 97 8.21 -2.00 6.65
C VAL A 97 7.38 -1.36 7.75
N THR A 98 7.37 -0.02 7.80
CA THR A 98 6.61 0.74 8.80
C THR A 98 5.66 1.70 8.08
N GLY A 99 4.42 1.26 7.92
CA GLY A 99 3.35 2.07 7.35
C GLY A 99 3.04 3.29 8.19
N LYS A 100 3.09 4.49 7.61
CA LYS A 100 2.60 5.72 8.27
C LYS A 100 1.22 6.07 7.74
N GLU A 101 0.51 6.89 8.52
CA GLU A 101 -0.81 7.41 8.12
C GLU A 101 -1.78 6.28 7.74
N CYS A 102 -1.74 5.19 8.51
CA CYS A 102 -2.53 4.01 8.21
C CYS A 102 -4.03 4.26 8.36
N SER A 103 -4.79 3.78 7.40
CA SER A 103 -6.24 3.71 7.43
C SER A 103 -6.69 2.26 7.52
N GLY A 104 -7.80 2.02 8.21
CA GLY A 104 -8.32 0.67 8.40
C GLY A 104 -9.82 0.57 8.14
N TRP A 105 -10.23 -0.61 7.69
CA TRP A 105 -11.61 -0.94 7.40
C TRP A 105 -11.98 -2.28 8.01
N ASP A 106 -13.16 -2.30 8.62
CA ASP A 106 -13.82 -3.50 9.09
C ASP A 106 -15.15 -3.63 8.33
N ARG A 107 -15.22 -4.60 7.40
CA ARG A 107 -16.39 -4.81 6.53
C ARG A 107 -16.85 -6.26 6.58
N GLY A 108 -17.35 -6.67 7.74
CA GLY A 108 -17.87 -8.02 7.97
C GLY A 108 -16.72 -9.01 8.16
N ILE A 109 -16.44 -9.85 7.16
CA ILE A 109 -15.27 -10.75 7.20
C ILE A 109 -14.00 -9.99 6.80
N GLU A 110 -14.13 -8.99 5.92
CA GLU A 110 -12.97 -8.21 5.46
C GLU A 110 -12.40 -7.36 6.59
N LYS A 111 -11.08 -7.43 6.77
CA LYS A 111 -10.30 -6.57 7.66
C LYS A 111 -9.10 -6.09 6.86
N THR A 112 -8.96 -4.79 6.70
CA THR A 112 -7.87 -4.22 5.90
C THR A 112 -7.19 -3.11 6.67
N ILE A 113 -5.87 -3.09 6.63
CA ILE A 113 -5.05 -1.93 6.95
C ILE A 113 -4.24 -1.56 5.72
N PHE A 114 -4.37 -0.30 5.30
CA PHE A 114 -3.56 0.29 4.25
C PHE A 114 -2.77 1.44 4.83
N CYS A 115 -1.48 1.50 4.52
CA CYS A 115 -0.62 2.62 4.92
C CYS A 115 0.16 3.13 3.72
N GLU A 116 0.20 4.45 3.58
CA GLU A 116 1.05 5.12 2.62
C GLU A 116 2.47 5.31 3.19
N GLU A 117 3.40 5.67 2.31
CA GLU A 117 4.81 5.96 2.61
C GLU A 117 5.47 4.91 3.52
N ALA A 118 5.26 3.63 3.19
CA ALA A 118 5.52 2.53 4.11
C ALA A 118 7.01 2.30 4.46
N SER A 119 7.94 2.77 3.64
CA SER A 119 9.38 2.84 3.99
C SER A 119 10.14 3.65 2.94
N ASP A 120 11.47 3.68 3.04
CA ASP A 120 12.34 4.21 1.99
C ASP A 120 12.27 3.41 0.69
N VAL A 121 11.88 2.12 0.74
CA VAL A 121 11.81 1.22 -0.42
C VAL A 121 10.37 1.04 -0.93
N PHE A 122 9.40 1.04 -0.03
CA PHE A 122 7.99 0.76 -0.33
C PHE A 122 7.14 2.03 -0.24
N ASN A 123 6.30 2.25 -1.26
CA ASN A 123 5.30 3.30 -1.31
C ASN A 123 4.12 3.01 -0.40
N PHE A 124 3.69 1.77 -0.30
CA PHE A 124 2.55 1.40 0.53
C PHE A 124 2.69 -0.03 1.06
N VAL A 125 1.94 -0.29 2.11
CA VAL A 125 1.64 -1.63 2.60
C VAL A 125 0.12 -1.78 2.73
N ASP A 126 -0.43 -2.84 2.17
CA ASP A 126 -1.82 -3.27 2.36
C ASP A 126 -1.79 -4.66 2.98
N PHE A 127 -2.43 -4.81 4.14
CA PHE A 127 -2.64 -6.12 4.73
C PHE A 127 -4.12 -6.38 4.95
N THR A 128 -4.61 -7.46 4.34
CA THR A 128 -6.04 -7.73 4.23
C THR A 128 -6.35 -9.17 4.60
N LEU A 129 -7.35 -9.37 5.48
CA LEU A 129 -8.14 -10.59 5.56
C LEU A 129 -9.23 -10.49 4.49
N THR A 130 -9.14 -11.32 3.46
CA THR A 130 -9.88 -11.14 2.22
C THR A 130 -11.31 -11.65 2.32
N LYS A 131 -12.29 -10.88 1.80
CA LYS A 131 -13.69 -11.35 1.68
C LYS A 131 -14.01 -11.98 0.33
N TYR A 132 -13.35 -11.54 -0.74
CA TYR A 132 -13.63 -12.01 -2.10
C TYR A 132 -12.45 -12.79 -2.66
N SER A 133 -12.75 -13.75 -3.53
CA SER A 133 -11.72 -14.44 -4.29
C SER A 133 -11.07 -13.50 -5.29
N ARG A 134 -9.74 -13.56 -5.42
CA ARG A 134 -9.01 -12.88 -6.49
C ARG A 134 -7.83 -13.70 -6.97
N THR A 135 -7.46 -13.49 -8.22
CA THR A 135 -6.30 -14.13 -8.84
C THR A 135 -5.19 -13.11 -8.99
N ILE A 136 -3.99 -13.45 -8.54
CA ILE A 136 -2.81 -12.58 -8.65
C ILE A 136 -1.77 -13.25 -9.55
N ASP A 137 -1.45 -12.58 -10.65
CA ASP A 137 -0.40 -12.97 -11.58
C ASP A 137 0.93 -12.30 -11.19
N ASP A 138 2.06 -12.91 -11.54
CA ASP A 138 3.36 -12.25 -11.49
C ASP A 138 3.54 -11.20 -12.61
N GLY A 139 2.56 -11.10 -13.52
CA GLY A 139 2.48 -10.10 -14.56
C GLY A 139 3.58 -10.26 -15.61
N LEU A 140 4.19 -11.43 -15.70
CA LEU A 140 5.08 -11.82 -16.78
C LEU A 140 4.30 -12.75 -17.69
N SER A 141 3.93 -12.27 -18.88
CA SER A 141 3.11 -13.01 -19.85
C SER A 141 3.70 -14.36 -20.32
N LEU A 142 4.96 -14.65 -19.95
CA LEU A 142 5.67 -15.89 -20.25
C LEU A 142 6.02 -16.71 -19.00
N SER A 143 5.54 -16.30 -17.82
CA SER A 143 5.76 -17.06 -16.59
C SER A 143 5.06 -18.41 -16.67
N LYS A 144 5.79 -19.47 -16.29
CA LYS A 144 5.23 -20.81 -16.13
C LYS A 144 4.59 -21.01 -14.74
N LYS A 145 4.68 -20.03 -13.84
CA LYS A 145 4.12 -20.15 -12.50
C LYS A 145 2.59 -19.98 -12.59
N PRO A 146 1.79 -20.93 -12.06
CA PRO A 146 0.34 -20.75 -12.06
C PRO A 146 -0.03 -19.50 -11.24
N PRO A 147 -1.12 -18.79 -11.57
CA PRO A 147 -1.56 -17.64 -10.80
C PRO A 147 -1.83 -17.98 -9.33
N MET A 148 -1.59 -17.02 -8.43
CA MET A 148 -1.91 -17.16 -7.01
C MET A 148 -3.41 -17.01 -6.83
N MET A 149 -4.05 -17.99 -6.21
CA MET A 149 -5.47 -17.96 -5.90
C MET A 149 -5.66 -17.52 -4.46
N VAL A 150 -6.26 -16.36 -4.27
CA VAL A 150 -6.66 -15.83 -2.97
C VAL A 150 -8.14 -16.12 -2.79
N ARG A 151 -8.52 -16.70 -1.66
CA ARG A 151 -9.88 -17.09 -1.34
C ARG A 151 -10.44 -16.26 -0.18
N PRO A 152 -11.77 -16.22 -0.01
CA PRO A 152 -12.36 -15.65 1.20
C PRO A 152 -11.79 -16.31 2.46
N GLY A 153 -11.37 -15.50 3.43
CA GLY A 153 -10.74 -15.95 4.67
C GLY A 153 -9.21 -16.04 4.62
N ASP A 154 -8.59 -15.88 3.44
CA ASP A 154 -7.14 -15.82 3.33
C ASP A 154 -6.60 -14.46 3.80
N TYR A 155 -5.35 -14.46 4.29
CA TYR A 155 -4.61 -13.24 4.59
C TYR A 155 -3.64 -12.92 3.46
N LEU A 156 -3.62 -11.66 3.05
CA LEU A 156 -2.84 -11.20 1.91
C LEU A 156 -2.13 -9.90 2.23
N LEU A 157 -0.82 -9.93 2.12
CA LEU A 157 0.05 -8.77 2.27
C LEU A 157 0.54 -8.33 0.89
N ASP A 158 0.26 -7.07 0.54
CA ASP A 158 0.77 -6.41 -0.64
C ASP A 158 1.75 -5.31 -0.23
N LEU A 159 2.95 -5.34 -0.82
CA LEU A 159 3.98 -4.32 -0.66
C LEU A 159 4.25 -3.65 -2.01
N GLY A 160 3.84 -2.39 -2.15
CA GLY A 160 4.07 -1.60 -3.35
C GLY A 160 5.46 -0.98 -3.35
N ARG A 161 6.37 -1.42 -4.22
CA ARG A 161 7.72 -0.82 -4.31
C ARG A 161 7.69 0.55 -4.98
N LYS A 162 8.52 1.49 -4.51
CA LYS A 162 8.76 2.78 -5.19
C LYS A 162 9.21 2.58 -6.63
N GLY A 163 8.42 3.08 -7.59
CA GLY A 163 8.70 2.96 -9.02
C GLY A 163 8.60 1.53 -9.57
N GLY A 164 8.02 0.60 -8.81
CA GLY A 164 8.04 -0.82 -9.12
C GLY A 164 6.67 -1.46 -9.12
N ARG A 165 6.68 -2.79 -9.19
CA ARG A 165 5.48 -3.63 -9.11
C ARG A 165 5.12 -3.90 -7.64
N VAL A 166 3.89 -4.35 -7.42
CA VAL A 166 3.43 -4.83 -6.11
C VAL A 166 3.94 -6.25 -5.88
N HIS A 167 4.53 -6.47 -4.71
CA HIS A 167 4.95 -7.78 -4.20
C HIS A 167 3.82 -8.32 -3.32
N SER A 168 3.27 -9.47 -3.68
CA SER A 168 2.10 -10.05 -3.01
C SER A 168 2.46 -11.34 -2.29
N TYR A 169 2.05 -11.46 -1.03
CA TYR A 169 2.29 -12.63 -0.19
C TYR A 169 0.95 -13.15 0.33
N LEU A 170 0.58 -14.35 -0.10
CA LEU A 170 -0.51 -15.10 0.50
C LEU A 170 0.05 -15.76 1.76
N VAL A 171 -0.54 -15.45 2.91
CA VAL A 171 -0.02 -15.87 4.20
C VAL A 171 -1.06 -16.59 5.04
N LYS A 172 -0.60 -17.48 5.92
CA LYS A 172 -1.42 -18.17 6.91
C LYS A 172 -1.05 -17.68 8.29
N LYS A 173 -2.03 -17.26 9.09
CA LYS A 173 -1.79 -16.94 10.49
C LYS A 173 -1.30 -18.19 11.22
N MET A 174 -0.17 -18.08 11.89
CA MET A 174 0.31 -19.12 12.80
C MET A 174 -0.59 -19.07 14.02
N GLU A 175 -1.23 -20.18 14.37
CA GLU A 175 -1.91 -20.27 15.65
C GLU A 175 -0.85 -20.13 16.72
N GLY A 176 -1.00 -19.15 17.60
CA GLY A 176 -0.12 -19.03 18.75
C GLY A 176 -0.25 -20.33 19.53
N ASP A 177 0.85 -21.05 19.72
CA ASP A 177 0.94 -22.03 20.78
C ASP A 177 0.43 -21.32 22.03
N THR A 178 -0.73 -21.75 22.49
CA THR A 178 -1.21 -21.38 23.81
C THR A 178 -0.14 -21.94 24.72
N LEU A 179 0.73 -21.06 25.26
CA LEU A 179 1.64 -21.40 26.34
C LEU A 179 0.82 -22.17 27.38
N LYS A 180 1.03 -23.48 27.42
CA LYS A 180 0.60 -24.34 28.53
C LYS A 180 1.59 -24.19 29.66
#